data_AF-G3GRB5-F1
#
_entry.id   AF-G3GRB5-F1
#
_cell.length_a   1.000
_cell.length_b   1.000
_cell.length_c   1.000
_cell.angle_alpha   90.00
_cell.angle_beta   90.00
_cell.angle_gamma   90.00
#
_symmetry.space_group_name_H-M   'P 1'
#
loop_
_entity.id
_entity.type
_entity.pdbx_description
1 polymer ?
#
loop_
_entity_poly.entity_id
_entity_poly.type
_entity_poly.pdbx_seq_one_letter_code
_entity_poly.pdbx_strand_id
1 'polypeptide(L)'
;MKCYPHEIYQEMDHNRVGTIDAHEMRTALKKAGFILNNQVQDIIAMRYASSELGIDFDGFMACVIRLENLFKMFRLLDKNQNGIVQLSLAEWLCCVLV
;
A
#
# COMPACT_ATOMS: atom_id res chain seq x y z
N MET A 1 -6.52 11.80 -0.18
CA MET A 1 -5.93 10.83 0.78
C MET A 1 -5.69 11.60 2.07
N LYS A 2 -6.05 11.07 3.24
CA LYS A 2 -5.82 11.78 4.51
C LYS A 2 -4.33 11.67 4.86
N CYS A 3 -3.63 12.80 4.92
CA CYS A 3 -2.16 12.90 4.94
C CYS A 3 -1.53 12.72 6.33
N TYR A 4 -1.80 11.62 7.05
CA TYR A 4 -1.16 11.38 8.35
C TYR A 4 -0.67 9.94 8.53
N PRO A 5 0.15 9.39 7.61
CA PRO A 5 0.61 8.00 7.74
C PRO A 5 1.44 7.79 9.03
N HIS A 6 2.20 8.78 9.47
CA HIS A 6 2.92 8.71 10.75
C HIS A 6 1.98 8.57 11.96
N GLU A 7 0.94 9.40 12.05
CA GLU A 7 -0.04 9.32 13.14
C GLU A 7 -0.80 7.99 13.10
N ILE A 8 -1.17 7.52 11.90
CA ILE A 8 -1.83 6.23 11.72
C ILE A 8 -0.93 5.08 12.20
N TYR A 9 0.36 5.10 11.88
CA TYR A 9 1.30 4.06 12.33
C TYR A 9 1.44 4.05 13.85
N GLN A 10 1.62 5.22 14.46
CA GLN A 10 1.72 5.36 15.92
C GLN A 10 0.44 4.90 16.64
N GLU A 11 -0.73 5.09 16.02
CA GLU A 11 -1.99 4.57 16.55
C GLU A 11 -2.08 3.03 16.48
N MET A 12 -1.39 2.39 15.53
CA MET A 12 -1.42 0.92 15.37
C MET A 12 -0.36 0.22 16.22
N ASP A 13 0.85 0.79 16.37
CA ASP A 13 1.93 0.24 17.21
C ASP A 13 1.65 0.46 18.71
N HIS A 14 0.55 -0.12 19.20
CA HIS A 14 0.00 0.08 20.55
C HIS A 14 0.98 -0.32 21.65
N ASN A 15 1.76 -1.37 21.40
CA ASN A 15 2.75 -1.93 22.32
C ASN A 15 4.13 -1.27 22.17
N ARG A 16 4.31 -0.37 21.18
CA ARG A 16 5.57 0.34 20.88
C ARG A 16 6.73 -0.62 20.66
N VAL A 17 6.44 -1.76 20.04
CA VAL A 17 7.46 -2.76 19.70
C VAL A 17 8.21 -2.32 18.43
N GLY A 18 7.69 -1.34 17.70
CA GLY A 18 8.34 -0.78 16.51
C GLY A 18 7.98 -1.52 15.22
N THR A 19 7.01 -2.42 15.28
CA THR A 19 6.46 -3.16 14.14
C THR A 19 4.98 -3.38 14.32
N ILE A 20 4.23 -3.39 13.23
CA ILE A 20 2.80 -3.74 13.22
C ILE A 20 2.59 -5.07 12.49
N ASP A 21 1.59 -5.84 12.89
CA ASP A 21 1.24 -7.10 12.24
C ASP A 21 0.36 -6.91 10.99
N ALA A 22 0.05 -8.01 10.30
CA ALA A 22 -0.77 -7.98 9.08
C ALA A 22 -2.23 -7.52 9.32
N HIS A 23 -2.77 -7.66 10.53
CA HIS A 23 -4.11 -7.20 10.88
C HIS A 23 -4.12 -5.68 11.15
N GLU A 24 -3.12 -5.21 11.89
CA GLU A 24 -2.87 -3.79 12.14
C GLU A 24 -2.60 -3.05 10.83
N MET A 25 -1.80 -3.63 9.93
CA MET A 25 -1.55 -3.09 8.58
C MET A 25 -2.84 -2.89 7.77
N ARG A 26 -3.74 -3.89 7.77
CA ARG A 26 -5.04 -3.79 7.09
C ARG A 26 -5.86 -2.62 7.63
N THR A 27 -5.87 -2.46 8.95
CA THR A 27 -6.57 -1.36 9.63
C THR A 27 -5.93 0.00 9.30
N ALA A 28 -4.60 0.08 9.31
CA ALA A 28 -3.83 1.27 8.96
C ALA A 28 -4.15 1.75 7.54
N LEU A 29 -4.12 0.84 6.56
CA LEU A 29 -4.41 1.16 5.16
C LEU A 29 -5.84 1.63 4.97
N LYS A 30 -6.80 1.03 5.68
CA LYS A 30 -8.19 1.49 5.67
C LYS A 30 -8.32 2.91 6.26
N LYS A 31 -7.62 3.22 7.36
CA LYS A 31 -7.56 4.57 7.94
C LYS A 31 -6.91 5.59 6.99
N ALA A 32 -5.88 5.17 6.26
CA ALA A 32 -5.22 5.99 5.23
C ALA A 32 -6.12 6.26 4.00
N GLY A 33 -7.23 5.52 3.87
CA GLY A 33 -8.24 5.72 2.84
C GLY A 33 -8.16 4.73 1.68
N PHE A 34 -7.39 3.64 1.83
CA PHE A 34 -7.33 2.58 0.83
C PHE A 34 -8.47 1.57 1.03
N ILE A 35 -9.14 1.23 -0.07
CA ILE A 35 -10.12 0.14 -0.13
C ILE A 35 -9.50 -0.94 -1.00
N LEU A 36 -9.05 -2.03 -0.36
CA LEU A 36 -8.33 -3.12 -1.02
C LEU A 36 -9.03 -4.44 -0.69
N ASN A 37 -9.02 -5.37 -1.63
CA ASN A 37 -9.52 -6.72 -1.40
C ASN A 37 -8.49 -7.56 -0.60
N ASN A 38 -8.93 -8.73 -0.11
CA ASN A 38 -8.08 -9.59 0.72
C ASN A 38 -6.81 -10.04 0.00
N GLN A 39 -6.90 -10.37 -1.29
CA GLN A 39 -5.76 -10.81 -2.08
C GLN A 39 -4.64 -9.75 -2.13
N VAL A 40 -5.00 -8.48 -2.36
CA VAL A 40 -4.02 -7.38 -2.38
C VAL A 40 -3.45 -7.15 -0.98
N GLN A 41 -4.27 -7.26 0.07
CA GLN A 41 -3.81 -7.13 1.46
C GLN A 41 -2.79 -8.22 1.83
N ASP A 42 -2.99 -9.46 1.37
CA ASP A 42 -2.05 -10.55 1.64
C ASP A 42 -0.72 -10.35 0.90
N ILE A 43 -0.76 -9.87 -0.34
CA ILE A 43 0.46 -9.51 -1.10
C ILE A 43 1.22 -8.39 -0.39
N ILE A 44 0.51 -7.37 0.13
CA ILE A 44 1.14 -6.28 0.89
C ILE A 44 1.81 -6.84 2.15
N ALA A 45 1.12 -7.66 2.94
CA ALA A 45 1.71 -8.25 4.13
C ALA A 45 2.99 -9.04 3.80
N MET A 46 2.96 -9.88 2.77
CA MET A 46 4.14 -10.65 2.34
C MET A 46 5.28 -9.78 1.80
N ARG A 47 4.96 -8.66 1.13
CA ARG A 47 5.97 -7.81 0.45
C ARG A 47 6.70 -6.87 1.40
N TYR A 48 6.05 -6.44 2.48
CA TYR A 48 6.56 -5.42 3.40
C TYR A 48 6.83 -5.95 4.81
N ALA A 49 6.48 -7.20 5.12
CA ALA A 49 6.89 -7.82 6.38
C ALA A 49 8.41 -8.05 6.42
N SER A 50 8.98 -7.83 7.60
CA SER A 50 10.36 -8.17 7.94
C SER A 50 10.51 -9.69 8.19
N SER A 51 11.74 -10.12 8.49
CA SER A 51 12.04 -11.51 8.89
C SER A 51 11.28 -11.97 10.12
N GLU A 52 10.80 -11.05 10.96
CA GLU A 52 10.03 -11.34 12.18
C GLU A 52 8.51 -11.27 11.94
N LEU A 53 8.08 -11.26 10.68
CA LEU A 53 6.66 -11.19 10.26
C LEU A 53 5.93 -9.89 10.65
N GLY A 54 6.64 -8.91 11.21
CA GLY A 54 6.15 -7.56 11.49
C GLY A 54 6.59 -6.54 10.44
N ILE A 55 5.79 -5.49 10.27
CA ILE A 55 6.03 -4.38 9.33
C ILE A 55 6.50 -3.16 10.14
N ASP A 56 7.73 -2.74 9.93
CA ASP A 56 8.26 -1.53 10.55
C ASP A 56 7.71 -0.25 9.91
N PHE A 57 8.06 0.91 10.47
CA PHE A 57 7.58 2.19 9.99
C PHE A 57 7.98 2.46 8.53
N ASP A 58 9.21 2.11 8.15
CA ASP A 58 9.72 2.32 6.80
C ASP A 58 8.97 1.43 5.79
N GLY A 59 8.70 0.18 6.14
CA GLY A 59 7.87 -0.74 5.34
C GLY A 59 6.45 -0.24 5.16
N PHE A 60 5.84 0.30 6.22
CA PHE A 60 4.51 0.93 6.14
C PHE A 60 4.52 2.14 5.22
N MET A 61 5.46 3.07 5.41
CA MET A 61 5.59 4.28 4.59
C MET A 61 5.83 3.94 3.12
N ALA A 62 6.73 2.99 2.84
CA ALA A 62 7.01 2.51 1.49
C ALA A 62 5.74 1.95 0.84
N CYS A 63 4.95 1.16 1.57
CA CYS A 63 3.68 0.63 1.08
C CYS A 63 2.67 1.75 0.75
N VAL A 64 2.50 2.73 1.64
CA VAL A 64 1.55 3.84 1.43
C VAL A 64 1.94 4.66 0.19
N ILE A 65 3.22 5.02 0.05
CA ILE A 65 3.72 5.77 -1.11
C ILE A 65 3.53 4.96 -2.40
N ARG A 66 3.87 3.66 -2.38
CA ARG A 66 3.71 2.77 -3.55
C ARG A 66 2.24 2.69 -3.96
N LEU A 67 1.33 2.47 -3.02
CA LEU A 67 -0.10 2.41 -3.31
C LEU A 67 -0.61 3.75 -3.88
N GLU A 68 -0.23 4.87 -3.28
CA GLU A 68 -0.63 6.19 -3.77
C GLU A 68 -0.21 6.40 -5.23
N ASN A 69 1.03 6.04 -5.57
CA ASN A 69 1.56 6.14 -6.92
C ASN A 69 0.83 5.21 -7.89
N LEU A 70 0.58 3.95 -7.51
CA LEU A 70 -0.15 2.99 -8.34
C LEU A 70 -1.59 3.46 -8.62
N PHE A 71 -2.31 3.96 -7.60
CA PHE A 71 -3.64 4.51 -7.79
C PHE A 71 -3.64 5.78 -8.65
N LYS A 72 -2.65 6.67 -8.51
CA LYS A 72 -2.50 7.86 -9.37
C LYS A 72 -2.23 7.46 -10.82
N MET A 73 -1.28 6.55 -11.03
CA MET A 73 -0.90 6.06 -12.35
C MET A 73 -2.07 5.36 -13.03
N PHE A 74 -2.79 4.50 -12.31
CA PHE A 74 -3.98 3.83 -12.83
C PHE A 74 -5.04 4.85 -13.28
N ARG A 75 -5.34 5.87 -12.49
CA ARG A 75 -6.29 6.94 -12.87
C ARG A 75 -5.86 7.72 -14.12
N LEU A 76 -4.56 7.91 -14.33
CA LEU A 76 -4.05 8.58 -15.54
C LEU A 76 -4.18 7.70 -16.79
N LEU A 77 -4.08 6.38 -16.62
CA LEU A 77 -4.13 5.40 -17.71
C LEU A 77 -5.56 4.95 -18.05
N ASP A 78 -6.46 4.89 -17.06
CA ASP A 78 -7.88 4.52 -17.22
C ASP A 78 -8.70 5.70 -17.79
N LYS A 79 -8.44 6.01 -19.06
CA LYS A 79 -9.08 7.13 -19.78
C LYS A 79 -10.60 7.01 -19.85
N ASN A 80 -11.12 5.79 -19.84
CA ASN A 80 -12.54 5.50 -19.98
C ASN A 80 -13.26 5.34 -18.63
N GLN A 81 -12.52 5.39 -17.52
CA GLN A 81 -13.04 5.23 -16.14
C GLN A 81 -13.85 3.94 -15.95
N ASN A 82 -13.45 2.87 -16.63
CA ASN A 82 -14.14 1.58 -16.56
C ASN A 82 -13.40 0.56 -15.66
N GLY A 83 -12.30 0.98 -15.02
CA GLY A 83 -11.50 0.10 -14.18
C GLY A 83 -10.63 -0.87 -14.95
N ILE A 84 -10.38 -0.65 -16.25
CA ILE A 84 -9.56 -1.53 -17.10
C ILE A 84 -8.55 -0.69 -17.86
N VAL A 85 -7.27 -1.05 -17.74
CA VAL A 85 -6.16 -0.45 -18.50
C VAL A 85 -5.54 -1.51 -19.40
N GLN A 86 -5.32 -1.16 -20.67
CA GLN A 86 -4.58 -1.99 -21.62
C GLN A 86 -3.22 -1.36 -21.89
N LEU A 87 -2.15 -2.12 -21.66
CA LEU A 87 -0.77 -1.68 -21.84
C LEU A 87 -0.03 -2.63 -22.78
N SER A 88 0.86 -2.07 -23.60
CA SER A 88 1.94 -2.84 -24.22
C SER A 88 2.94 -3.31 -23.15
N LEU A 89 3.77 -4.31 -23.49
CA LEU A 89 4.81 -4.80 -22.58
C LEU A 89 5.75 -3.67 -22.10
N ALA A 90 6.14 -2.77 -23.01
CA ALA A 90 7.02 -1.65 -22.70
C ALA A 90 6.36 -0.67 -21.71
N GLU A 91 5.10 -0.32 -21.93
CA GLU A 91 4.36 0.55 -21.01
C GLU A 91 4.18 -0.09 -19.63
N TRP A 92 3.87 -1.39 -19.58
CA TRP A 92 3.78 -2.13 -18.33
C TRP A 92 5.11 -2.14 -17.55
N LEU A 93 6.23 -2.42 -18.25
CA LEU A 93 7.57 -2.37 -17.63
C LEU A 93 7.88 -0.99 -17.05
N CYS A 94 7.59 0.08 -17.79
CA CYS A 94 7.77 1.45 -17.32
C CYS A 94 6.91 1.75 -16.07
N CYS A 95 5.67 1.24 -16.02
CA CYS A 95 4.79 1.45 -14.86
C CYS A 95 5.30 0.74 -13.59
N VAL A 96 5.89 -0.45 -13.74
CA VAL A 96 6.34 -1.26 -12.60
C VAL A 96 7.70 -0.82 -12.06
N LEU A 97 8.60 -0.38 -12.94
CA LEU A 97 9.99 -0.02 -12.58
C LEU A 97 10.17 1.40 -12.05
N VAL A 98 9.15 2.26 -12.21
CA VAL A 98 9.04 3.56 -11.51
C VAL A 98 8.51 3.34 -10.09
#